data_AF-A0A433IK91-F1
#
_entry.id   AF-A0A433IK91-F1
#
_cell.length_a   1.000
_cell.length_b   1.000
_cell.length_c   1.000
_cell.angle_alpha   90.00
_cell.angle_beta   90.00
_cell.angle_gamma   90.00
#
_symmetry.space_group_name_H-M   'P 1'
#
loop_
_entity.id
_entity.type
_entity.pdbx_description
1 polymer ?
#
loop_
_entity_poly.entity_id
_entity_poly.type
_entity_poly.pdbx_seq_one_letter_code
_entity_poly.pdbx_strand_id
1 'polypeptide(L)' 'MRLTGSAVSLEALSRPEANTVWVVITDADGKTHVVQLDLASINADQPFVTVRASAGQAQSGCWVLVNGRLVWKDPCPV' A
#
# COMPACT_ATOMS: atom_id res chain seq x y z
N MET A 1 -3.66 -5.19 -19.14
CA MET A 1 -4.91 -5.14 -18.33
C MET A 1 -4.53 -4.45 -17.04
N ARG A 2 -5.21 -3.37 -16.63
CA ARG A 2 -4.88 -2.66 -15.38
C ARG A 2 -5.35 -3.53 -14.20
N LEU A 3 -4.45 -4.06 -13.40
CA LEU A 3 -4.81 -4.72 -12.14
C LEU A 3 -5.23 -3.64 -11.16
N THR A 4 -6.53 -3.50 -10.92
CA THR A 4 -7.10 -2.63 -9.88
C THR A 4 -6.98 -3.25 -8.47
N GLY A 5 -6.12 -4.26 -8.32
CA GLY A 5 -6.03 -5.12 -7.15
C GLY A 5 -6.36 -6.58 -7.50
N SER A 6 -5.44 -7.49 -7.23
CA SER A 6 -5.68 -8.94 -7.30
C SER A 6 -5.15 -9.61 -6.05
N ALA A 7 -5.98 -10.47 -5.46
CA ALA A 7 -5.56 -11.32 -4.36
C ALA A 7 -4.56 -12.34 -4.88
N VAL A 8 -3.44 -12.46 -4.19
CA VAL A 8 -2.30 -13.31 -4.57
C VAL A 8 -1.83 -14.09 -3.36
N SER A 9 -1.11 -15.18 -3.60
CA SER A 9 -0.56 -15.98 -2.51
C SER A 9 0.68 -15.35 -1.90
N LEU A 10 1.02 -15.75 -0.68
CA LEU A 10 2.22 -15.26 0.01
C LEU A 10 3.51 -15.62 -0.73
N GLU A 11 3.56 -16.76 -1.41
CA GLU A 11 4.73 -17.21 -2.15
C GLU A 11 5.10 -16.25 -3.29
N ALA A 12 4.12 -15.53 -3.83
CA ALA A 12 4.34 -14.58 -4.92
C ALA A 12 5.20 -13.37 -4.47
N LEU A 13 5.28 -13.07 -3.17
CA LEU A 13 6.21 -12.07 -2.62
C LEU A 13 7.69 -12.42 -2.83
N SER A 14 8.02 -13.69 -3.09
CA SER A 14 9.41 -14.11 -3.35
C SER A 14 9.97 -13.61 -4.68
N ARG A 15 9.09 -13.18 -5.61
CA ARG A 15 9.45 -12.72 -6.95
C ARG A 15 8.59 -11.50 -7.33
N PRO A 16 8.80 -10.35 -6.68
CA PRO A 16 8.00 -9.18 -6.95
C PRO A 16 8.21 -8.69 -8.40
N GLU A 17 7.11 -8.41 -9.09
CA GLU A 17 7.13 -7.86 -10.43
C GLU A 17 7.43 -6.35 -10.41
N ALA A 18 8.20 -5.87 -11.39
CA ALA A 18 8.45 -4.43 -11.53
C ALA A 18 7.16 -3.64 -11.78
N ASN A 19 7.10 -2.38 -11.35
CA ASN A 19 5.95 -1.49 -11.49
C ASN A 19 4.66 -1.97 -10.80
N THR A 20 4.80 -2.76 -9.73
CA THR A 20 3.68 -3.22 -8.91
C THR A 20 3.81 -2.76 -7.46
N VAL A 21 2.69 -2.71 -6.76
CA VAL A 21 2.60 -2.41 -5.33
C VAL A 21 1.95 -3.62 -4.66
N TRP A 22 2.54 -4.05 -3.55
CA TRP A 22 2.06 -5.19 -2.77
C TRP A 22 1.65 -4.70 -1.40
N VAL A 23 0.40 -4.99 -1.02
CA VAL A 23 -0.13 -4.68 0.31
C VAL A 23 -0.33 -6.00 1.05
N VAL A 24 0.40 -6.16 2.15
CA VAL A 24 0.32 -7.33 3.04
C VAL A 24 -0.38 -6.90 4.33
N ILE A 25 -1.51 -7.54 4.65
CA ILE A 25 -2.32 -7.24 5.83
C ILE A 25 -2.48 -8.52 6.61
N THR A 26 -2.02 -8.54 7.86
CA THR A 26 -2.44 -9.55 8.83
C THR A 26 -3.57 -8.97 9.64
N ASP A 27 -4.75 -9.58 9.56
CA ASP A 27 -5.94 -9.12 10.29
C ASP A 27 -5.91 -9.55 11.76
N ALA A 28 -6.94 -9.12 12.51
CA ALA A 28 -7.05 -9.41 13.94
C ALA A 28 -7.20 -10.90 14.26
N ASP A 29 -7.64 -11.71 13.29
CA ASP A 29 -7.76 -13.17 13.42
C ASP A 29 -6.45 -13.88 13.08
N GLY A 30 -5.39 -13.13 12.76
CA GLY A 30 -4.08 -13.65 12.38
C GLY A 30 -4.00 -14.12 10.93
N LYS A 31 -5.03 -13.87 10.10
CA LYS A 31 -5.04 -14.25 8.69
C LYS A 31 -4.31 -13.19 7.86
N THR A 32 -3.39 -13.65 7.01
CA THR A 32 -2.67 -12.78 6.09
C THR A 32 -3.35 -12.70 4.73
N HIS A 33 -3.53 -11.48 4.25
CA HIS A 33 -4.03 -11.13 2.94
C HIS A 33 -2.92 -10.44 2.16
N VAL A 34 -2.76 -10.80 0.89
CA VAL A 34 -1.80 -10.15 0.00
C VAL A 34 -2.55 -9.69 -1.24
N VAL A 35 -2.41 -8.40 -1.54
CA VAL A 35 -2.99 -7.77 -2.73
C VAL A 35 -1.87 -7.17 -3.56
N GLN A 36 -1.83 -7.53 -4.84
CA GLN A 36 -0.96 -6.91 -5.85
C GLN A 36 -1.77 -5.89 -6.65
N LEU A 37 -1.19 -4.70 -6.87
CA LEU A 37 -1.75 -3.62 -7.68
C LEU A 37 -0.72 -3.17 -8.72
N ASP A 38 -1.19 -2.65 -9.86
CA ASP A 38 -0.30 -1.92 -10.77
C ASP A 38 0.04 -0.55 -10.16
N LEU A 39 1.31 -0.15 -10.17
CA LEU A 39 1.71 1.18 -9.68
C LEU A 39 0.96 2.31 -10.41
N ALA A 40 0.69 2.11 -11.70
CA ALA A 40 -0.04 3.07 -12.54
C ALA A 40 -1.54 3.16 -12.23
N SER A 41 -2.11 2.28 -11.38
CA SER A 41 -3.50 2.38 -10.93
C SER A 41 -3.67 3.30 -9.73
N ILE A 42 -2.58 3.77 -9.12
CA ILE A 42 -2.61 4.68 -7.96
C ILE A 42 -2.66 6.11 -8.48
N ASN A 43 -3.60 6.90 -7.96
CA ASN A 43 -3.69 8.32 -8.30
C ASN A 43 -2.44 9.07 -7.80
N ALA A 44 -1.81 9.82 -8.69
CA ALA A 44 -0.68 10.68 -8.32
C ALA A 44 -1.11 11.72 -7.28
N ASP A 45 -0.18 12.02 -6.37
CA ASP A 45 -0.31 13.03 -5.32
C ASP A 45 -1.47 12.84 -4.33
N GLN A 46 -2.15 11.68 -4.37
CA GLN A 46 -3.19 11.30 -3.42
C GLN A 46 -2.71 10.20 -2.45
N PRO A 47 -3.20 10.19 -1.20
CA PRO A 47 -2.96 9.09 -0.28
C PRO A 47 -3.49 7.75 -0.82
N PHE A 48 -2.61 6.75 -0.90
CA PHE A 48 -2.94 5.38 -1.29
C PHE A 48 -3.27 4.50 -0.08
N VAL A 49 -2.37 4.49 0.91
CA VAL A 49 -2.56 3.80 2.20
C VAL A 49 -2.33 4.81 3.30
N THR A 50 -3.29 4.93 4.21
CA THR A 50 -3.25 5.89 5.32
C THR A 50 -3.24 5.15 6.66
N VAL A 51 -2.26 5.48 7.50
CA VAL A 51 -2.19 5.07 8.89
C VAL A 51 -2.65 6.25 9.74
N ARG A 52 -3.70 6.01 10.54
CA ARG A 52 -4.19 6.98 11.52
C ARG A 52 -3.64 6.64 12.88
N ALA A 53 -3.12 7.65 13.57
CA ALA A 53 -2.77 7.53 14.97
C ALA A 53 -4.03 7.17 15.79
N SER A 54 -3.89 6.20 16.68
CA SER A 54 -4.87 5.87 17.71
C SER A 54 -4.40 6.37 19.07
N ALA A 55 -5.28 6.43 20.08
CA ALA A 55 -4.91 6.89 21.41
C ALA A 55 -3.72 6.07 21.97
N GLY A 56 -2.59 6.75 22.22
CA GLY A 56 -1.36 6.11 22.69
C GLY A 56 -0.38 5.67 21.59
N GLN A 57 -0.68 5.88 20.31
CA GLN A 57 0.26 5.67 19.20
C GLN A 57 0.62 6.99 18.53
N ALA A 58 1.92 7.27 18.43
CA ALA A 58 2.44 8.55 17.92
C ALA A 58 2.53 8.63 16.39
N GLN A 59 2.35 7.52 15.67
CA GLN A 59 2.62 7.47 14.23
C GLN A 59 1.33 7.60 13.41
N SER A 60 1.28 8.66 12.62
CA SER A 60 0.35 8.86 11.50
C SER A 60 1.12 8.88 10.18
N GLY A 61 0.42 8.88 9.06
CA GLY A 61 1.00 9.16 7.76
C GLY A 61 0.35 8.36 6.64
N CYS A 62 0.88 8.52 5.44
CA CYS A 62 0.41 7.79 4.28
C CYS A 62 1.48 7.60 3.22
N TRP A 63 1.28 6.57 2.40
CA TRP A 63 1.98 6.41 1.14
C TRP A 63 1.32 7.24 0.06
N VAL A 64 2.12 8.04 -0.66
CA VAL A 64 1.68 8.89 -1.78
C VAL A 64 2.54 8.60 -3.00
N LEU A 65 1.91 8.51 -4.18
CA LEU A 65 2.62 8.37 -5.45
C LEU A 65 3.09 9.74 -5.95
N VAL A 66 4.39 10.01 -5.90
CA VAL A 66 5.02 11.26 -6.36
C VAL A 66 6.02 10.95 -7.46
N ASN A 67 5.80 11.49 -8.66
CA ASN A 67 6.68 11.29 -9.82
C ASN A 67 7.04 9.81 -10.08
N GLY A 68 6.04 8.92 -10.00
CA GLY A 68 6.22 7.48 -10.23
C GLY A 68 6.89 6.71 -9.09
N ARG A 69 7.04 7.33 -7.90
CA ARG A 69 7.62 6.68 -6.72
C ARG A 69 6.67 6.76 -5.53
N LEU A 70 6.55 5.69 -4.76
CA LEU A 70 5.85 5.72 -3.47
C LEU A 70 6.72 6.39 -2.42
N VAL A 71 6.18 7.42 -1.78
CA VAL A 71 6.84 8.19 -0.72
C VAL A 71 5.96 8.18 0.51
N TRP A 72 6.54 7.86 1.67
CA TRP A 72 5.86 8.01 2.95
C TRP A 72 5.84 9.49 3.34
N LYS A 73 4.65 10.02 3.66
CA LYS A 73 4.44 11.39 4.13
C LYS A 73 3.75 11.38 5.50
N ASP A 74 4.32 12.12 6.43
CA ASP A 74 3.71 12.44 7.74
C ASP A 74 3.99 13.93 8.03
N PRO A 75 2.96 14.80 8.06
CA PRO A 75 1.53 14.49 7.90
C PRO A 75 1.16 14.12 6.45
N CYS A 76 -0.01 13.50 6.27
CA CYS A 76 -0.59 13.31 4.94
C CYS A 76 -0.87 14.65 4.25
N PRO A 77 -0.67 14.75 2.92
CA PRO A 77 -1.12 15.92 2.17
C PRO A 77 -2.64 16.05 2.27
N VAL A 78 -3.11 17.29 2.29
CA VAL A 78 -4.53 17.66 2.33
C VAL A 78 -5.08 17.77 0.91
#